data_AF-A0A0C7MZ53-F1
#
_entry.id   AF-A0A0C7MZ53-F1
#
_cell.length_a   1.000
_cell.length_b   1.000
_cell.length_c   1.000
_cell.angle_alpha   90.00
_cell.angle_beta   90.00
_cell.angle_gamma   90.00
#
_symmetry.space_group_name_H-M   'P 1'
#
loop_
_entity.id
_entity.type
_entity.pdbx_description
1 polymer ?
#
loop_
_entity_poly.entity_id
_entity_poly.type
_entity_poly.pdbx_seq_one_letter_code
_entity_poly.pdbx_strand_id
1 'polypeptide(L)'
;MVELCRELFQQANEGKGISTPKLTIIPDGVLPANSPSFTNINDGNSSEIYCSKSTYLKIFAEARRLIRQDTSNALINDEDKYLGTLGLLLITPEDRTALKLHEDLLLKRLQTQPGGQWTGSDGSTRLFCYELSAISLLLTSSVNRVNKSSSLWLLFRKVYALKREFYPDPDIDFSSLFTSSAERHISNYYCWNTFRWVYDLETPAAQTELLKVVWGFSIRHPKDSSAWWALGHVLLSLPELASNFIQNYNAVNMRFEFTKHIHHKQNSDNLTNEALSAKAIHYISKIMTYIETGEVREWPPFGCIVRLSHYVSRNEQVHPLQRWCDEIEAFEEKNFKIDRKSVTMAIYKNNRDLLFQRSIESLMLRKAAIGKVDIALLRNANKTKRT
;
A
#
# COMPACT_ATOMS: atom_id res chain seq x y z
N MET A 1 -28.20 -4.16 -25.79
CA MET A 1 -26.88 -4.76 -25.53
C MET A 1 -26.50 -4.37 -24.11
N VAL A 2 -26.02 -5.29 -23.28
CA VAL A 2 -25.69 -4.93 -21.88
C VAL A 2 -24.36 -4.16 -21.90
N GLU A 3 -24.33 -2.98 -21.29
CA GLU A 3 -23.15 -2.12 -21.18
C GLU A 3 -22.48 -2.32 -19.81
N LEU A 4 -21.94 -3.53 -19.57
CA LEU A 4 -21.41 -3.94 -18.27
C LEU A 4 -20.19 -3.10 -17.86
N CYS A 5 -19.34 -2.70 -18.82
CA CYS A 5 -18.22 -1.81 -18.53
C CYS A 5 -18.72 -0.49 -17.95
N ARG A 6 -19.73 0.11 -18.60
CA ARG A 6 -20.33 1.37 -18.16
C ARG A 6 -20.99 1.22 -16.79
N GLU A 7 -21.81 0.18 -16.63
CA GLU A 7 -22.55 -0.11 -15.40
C GLU A 7 -21.61 -0.26 -14.19
N LEU A 8 -20.54 -1.06 -14.32
CA LEU A 8 -19.57 -1.27 -13.22
C LEU A 8 -18.93 0.06 -12.75
N PHE A 9 -18.39 0.82 -13.69
CA PHE A 9 -17.61 2.02 -13.35
C PHE A 9 -18.52 3.22 -12.99
N GLN A 10 -19.78 3.23 -13.43
CA GLN A 10 -20.79 4.14 -12.88
C GLN A 10 -21.09 3.83 -11.41
N GLN A 11 -21.34 2.57 -11.06
CA GLN A 11 -21.57 2.17 -9.66
C GLN A 11 -20.37 2.52 -8.76
N ALA A 12 -19.15 2.41 -9.28
CA ALA A 12 -17.94 2.81 -8.56
C ALA A 12 -17.94 4.30 -8.16
N ASN A 13 -18.58 5.15 -8.94
CA ASN A 13 -18.64 6.61 -8.76
C ASN A 13 -19.92 7.07 -8.02
N GLU A 14 -20.92 6.21 -7.84
CA GLU A 14 -22.16 6.53 -7.12
C GLU A 14 -21.99 6.60 -5.60
N GLY A 15 -20.86 6.11 -5.08
CA GLY A 15 -20.48 6.20 -3.66
C GLY A 15 -20.28 7.64 -3.20
N LYS A 16 -21.36 8.31 -2.77
CA LYS A 16 -21.28 9.63 -2.15
C LYS A 16 -20.68 9.51 -0.74
N GLY A 17 -19.37 9.71 -0.61
CA GLY A 17 -18.83 10.54 0.47
C GLY A 17 -18.15 9.90 1.68
N ILE A 18 -17.83 8.59 1.75
CA ILE A 18 -17.04 8.09 2.90
C ILE A 18 -15.98 7.04 2.53
N SER A 19 -16.21 6.18 1.54
CA SER A 19 -15.18 5.21 1.13
C SER A 19 -15.36 4.77 -0.32
N THR A 20 -14.25 4.48 -0.99
CA THR A 20 -14.30 3.97 -2.36
C THR A 20 -14.79 2.51 -2.33
N PRO A 21 -15.75 2.12 -3.16
CA PRO A 21 -16.26 0.75 -3.14
C PRO A 21 -15.16 -0.26 -3.48
N LYS A 22 -15.23 -1.44 -2.86
CA LYS A 22 -14.38 -2.60 -3.19
C LYS A 22 -15.05 -3.43 -4.28
N LEU A 23 -14.28 -4.15 -5.10
CA LEU A 23 -14.81 -5.09 -6.10
C LEU A 23 -14.53 -6.54 -5.70
N THR A 24 -15.56 -7.36 -5.56
CA THR A 24 -15.43 -8.78 -5.28
C THR A 24 -16.04 -9.64 -6.37
N ILE A 25 -15.20 -10.51 -6.93
CA ILE A 25 -15.60 -11.48 -7.95
C ILE A 25 -15.78 -12.84 -7.28
N ILE A 26 -17.00 -13.36 -7.35
CA ILE A 26 -17.42 -14.62 -6.70
C ILE A 26 -17.77 -15.71 -7.72
N PRO A 27 -17.69 -17.00 -7.34
CA PRO A 27 -18.16 -18.09 -8.19
C PRO A 27 -19.59 -17.92 -8.67
N ASP A 28 -19.91 -18.42 -9.87
CA ASP A 28 -21.28 -18.46 -10.36
C ASP A 28 -22.16 -19.32 -9.43
N GLY A 29 -23.42 -18.91 -9.24
CA GLY A 29 -24.38 -19.59 -8.36
C GLY A 29 -24.32 -19.20 -6.89
N VAL A 30 -23.36 -18.36 -6.46
CA VAL A 30 -23.33 -17.81 -5.09
C VAL A 30 -24.37 -16.70 -4.91
N LEU A 31 -24.58 -15.86 -5.93
CA LEU A 31 -25.67 -14.88 -5.93
C LEU A 31 -27.01 -15.57 -6.24
N PRO A 32 -28.13 -15.08 -5.66
CA PRO A 32 -29.47 -15.56 -6.00
C PRO A 32 -29.73 -15.62 -7.51
N ALA A 33 -30.54 -16.58 -7.94
CA ALA A 33 -31.00 -16.63 -9.32
C ALA A 33 -31.70 -15.30 -9.69
N ASN A 34 -31.40 -14.76 -10.87
CA ASN A 34 -31.87 -13.45 -11.35
C ASN A 34 -31.30 -12.21 -10.64
N SER A 35 -30.22 -12.34 -9.85
CA SER A 35 -29.49 -11.16 -9.38
C SER A 35 -28.99 -10.30 -10.56
N PRO A 36 -28.91 -8.96 -10.39
CA PRO A 36 -28.30 -8.08 -11.38
C PRO A 36 -26.84 -8.44 -11.62
N SER A 37 -26.27 -7.97 -12.73
CA SER A 37 -24.86 -8.21 -13.09
C SER A 37 -23.89 -7.79 -11.97
N PHE A 38 -24.23 -6.70 -11.27
CA PHE A 38 -23.51 -6.17 -10.11
C PHE A 38 -24.47 -5.98 -8.95
N THR A 39 -24.10 -6.48 -7.77
CA THR A 39 -24.87 -6.31 -6.53
C THR A 39 -24.05 -5.47 -5.55
N ASN A 40 -24.59 -4.35 -5.10
CA ASN A 40 -23.97 -3.50 -4.09
C ASN A 40 -24.41 -3.96 -2.69
N ILE A 41 -23.44 -4.25 -1.83
CA ILE A 41 -23.67 -4.52 -0.41
C ILE A 41 -22.98 -3.43 0.39
N ASN A 42 -23.73 -2.76 1.26
CA ASN A 42 -23.21 -1.74 2.16
C ASN A 42 -23.39 -2.24 3.59
N ASP A 43 -22.28 -2.40 4.31
CA ASP A 43 -22.26 -2.87 5.71
C ASP A 43 -22.20 -1.73 6.73
N GLY A 44 -22.42 -0.49 6.28
CA GLY A 44 -22.36 0.73 7.08
C GLY A 44 -20.96 1.33 7.21
N ASN A 45 -19.90 0.53 7.02
CA ASN A 45 -18.51 0.99 7.08
C ASN A 45 -17.85 1.01 5.70
N SER A 46 -18.31 0.18 4.77
CA SER A 46 -17.77 0.05 3.42
C SER A 46 -18.85 -0.36 2.42
N SER A 47 -18.68 0.10 1.18
CA SER A 47 -19.46 -0.37 0.03
C SER A 47 -18.67 -1.42 -0.73
N GLU A 48 -19.30 -2.53 -1.10
CA GLU A 48 -18.68 -3.59 -1.88
C GLU A 48 -19.58 -4.01 -3.04
N ILE A 49 -19.00 -3.97 -4.25
CA ILE A 49 -19.62 -4.39 -5.51
C ILE A 49 -19.29 -5.86 -5.73
N TYR A 50 -20.31 -6.69 -5.81
CA TYR A 50 -20.19 -8.11 -6.12
C TYR A 50 -20.58 -8.40 -7.56
N CYS A 51 -19.79 -9.20 -8.26
CA CYS A 51 -20.19 -9.79 -9.53
C CYS A 51 -19.74 -11.25 -9.65
N SER A 52 -20.45 -12.00 -10.49
CA SER A 52 -20.12 -13.40 -10.75
C SER A 52 -18.92 -13.53 -11.71
N LYS A 53 -18.27 -14.70 -11.73
CA LYS A 53 -17.21 -15.01 -12.71
C LYS A 53 -17.71 -14.90 -14.15
N SER A 54 -18.95 -15.31 -14.42
CA SER A 54 -19.54 -15.15 -15.75
C SER A 54 -19.71 -13.68 -16.13
N THR A 55 -20.16 -12.79 -15.23
CA THR A 55 -20.21 -11.34 -15.48
C THR A 55 -18.81 -10.78 -15.73
N TYR A 56 -17.83 -11.16 -14.91
CA TYR A 56 -16.43 -10.75 -15.08
C TYR A 56 -15.87 -11.11 -16.47
N LEU A 57 -16.17 -12.31 -16.99
CA LEU A 57 -15.76 -12.71 -18.34
C LEU A 57 -16.54 -11.98 -19.45
N LYS A 58 -17.82 -11.67 -19.23
CA LYS A 58 -18.61 -10.88 -20.18
C LYS A 58 -18.07 -9.45 -20.31
N ILE A 59 -17.61 -8.83 -19.22
CA ILE A 59 -16.92 -7.53 -19.25
C ILE A 59 -15.70 -7.60 -20.18
N PHE A 60 -14.90 -8.67 -20.11
CA PHE A 60 -13.74 -8.83 -21.00
C PHE A 60 -14.16 -8.91 -22.48
N ALA A 61 -15.20 -9.67 -22.79
CA ALA A 61 -15.72 -9.81 -24.15
C ALA A 61 -16.26 -8.47 -24.68
N GLU A 62 -17.00 -7.74 -23.86
CA GLU A 62 -17.50 -6.40 -24.17
C GLU A 62 -16.34 -5.42 -24.38
N ALA A 63 -15.38 -5.36 -23.48
CA ALA A 63 -14.19 -4.51 -23.57
C ALA A 63 -13.42 -4.74 -24.88
N ARG A 64 -13.19 -6.00 -25.26
CA ARG A 64 -12.56 -6.34 -26.55
C ARG A 64 -13.39 -5.88 -27.74
N ARG A 65 -14.72 -5.99 -27.67
CA ARG A 65 -15.62 -5.50 -28.72
C ARG A 65 -15.53 -3.98 -28.87
N LEU A 66 -15.62 -3.23 -27.77
CA LEU A 66 -15.55 -1.77 -27.75
C LEU A 66 -14.23 -1.25 -28.36
N ILE A 67 -13.13 -1.97 -28.14
CA ILE A 67 -11.82 -1.60 -28.71
C ILE A 67 -11.67 -2.03 -30.18
N ARG A 68 -12.20 -3.19 -30.58
CA ARG A 68 -12.00 -3.73 -31.95
C ARG A 68 -12.88 -3.11 -33.03
N GLN A 69 -14.01 -2.51 -32.67
CA GLN A 69 -14.95 -1.95 -33.64
C GLN A 69 -14.34 -0.81 -34.49
N ASP A 70 -13.12 -0.36 -34.19
CA ASP A 70 -12.34 0.66 -34.91
C ASP A 70 -12.02 0.30 -36.38
N THR A 71 -12.16 -0.96 -36.76
CA THR A 71 -11.80 -1.45 -38.11
C THR A 71 -12.91 -1.29 -39.15
N SER A 72 -14.11 -0.84 -38.76
CA SER A 72 -15.28 -0.81 -39.63
C SER A 72 -15.99 0.55 -39.64
N ASN A 73 -15.35 1.61 -40.17
CA ASN A 73 -15.90 2.92 -40.60
C ASN A 73 -16.97 3.66 -39.75
N ALA A 74 -17.30 3.17 -38.56
CA ALA A 74 -18.24 3.79 -37.64
C ALA A 74 -17.46 4.73 -36.72
N LEU A 75 -17.93 5.97 -36.62
CA LEU A 75 -17.46 6.95 -35.63
C LEU A 75 -17.74 6.41 -34.22
N ILE A 76 -16.82 5.61 -33.68
CA ILE A 76 -16.92 5.15 -32.29
C ILE A 76 -16.63 6.33 -31.37
N ASN A 77 -17.49 6.46 -30.36
CA ASN A 77 -17.33 7.42 -29.28
C ASN A 77 -16.06 7.09 -28.46
N ASP A 78 -15.16 8.07 -28.29
CA ASP A 78 -13.95 7.93 -27.45
C ASP A 78 -14.27 7.45 -26.02
N GLU A 79 -15.48 7.75 -25.53
CA GLU A 79 -15.96 7.28 -24.24
C GLU A 79 -16.08 5.75 -24.16
N ASP A 80 -16.59 5.11 -25.22
CA ASP A 80 -16.76 3.66 -25.28
C ASP A 80 -15.40 2.96 -25.31
N LYS A 81 -14.44 3.53 -26.05
CA LYS A 81 -13.05 3.04 -26.05
C LYS A 81 -12.44 3.17 -24.67
N TYR A 82 -12.63 4.31 -24.01
CA TYR A 82 -12.14 4.54 -22.66
C TYR A 82 -12.71 3.51 -21.67
N LEU A 83 -14.04 3.30 -21.67
CA LEU A 83 -14.67 2.28 -20.84
C LEU A 83 -14.19 0.87 -21.19
N GLY A 84 -13.99 0.58 -22.48
CA GLY A 84 -13.40 -0.67 -22.95
C GLY A 84 -11.99 -0.89 -22.39
N THR A 85 -11.16 0.16 -22.34
CA THR A 85 -9.82 0.04 -21.75
C THR A 85 -9.86 -0.24 -20.24
N LEU A 86 -10.75 0.40 -19.47
CA LEU A 86 -10.93 0.08 -18.05
C LEU A 86 -11.39 -1.38 -17.86
N GLY A 87 -12.31 -1.84 -18.70
CA GLY A 87 -12.73 -3.25 -18.74
C GLY A 87 -11.59 -4.19 -19.08
N LEU A 88 -10.67 -3.84 -20.00
CA LEU A 88 -9.47 -4.63 -20.23
C LEU A 88 -8.53 -4.61 -19.03
N LEU A 89 -8.30 -3.46 -18.38
CA LEU A 89 -7.41 -3.35 -17.22
C LEU A 89 -7.90 -4.18 -16.04
N LEU A 90 -9.22 -4.39 -15.90
CA LEU A 90 -9.79 -5.31 -14.92
C LEU A 90 -9.42 -6.79 -15.14
N ILE A 91 -9.05 -7.18 -16.36
CA ILE A 91 -8.69 -8.58 -16.70
C ILE A 91 -7.19 -8.74 -17.01
N THR A 92 -6.62 -7.83 -17.76
CA THR A 92 -5.23 -7.82 -18.24
C THR A 92 -4.54 -6.50 -17.85
N PRO A 93 -4.29 -6.27 -16.55
CA PRO A 93 -3.77 -5.00 -16.04
C PRO A 93 -2.31 -4.72 -16.44
N GLU A 94 -1.59 -5.72 -16.95
CA GLU A 94 -0.21 -5.59 -17.44
C GLU A 94 -0.13 -5.49 -18.98
N ASP A 95 -1.27 -5.40 -19.68
CA ASP A 95 -1.30 -5.17 -21.13
C ASP A 95 -0.88 -3.72 -21.42
N ARG A 96 0.37 -3.55 -21.86
CA ARG A 96 0.97 -2.23 -22.14
C ARG A 96 0.24 -1.46 -23.25
N THR A 97 -0.33 -2.16 -24.22
CA THR A 97 -1.09 -1.52 -25.30
C THR A 97 -2.40 -0.98 -24.77
N ALA A 98 -3.10 -1.75 -23.93
CA ALA A 98 -4.32 -1.29 -23.26
C ALA A 98 -4.05 -0.11 -22.32
N LEU A 99 -2.97 -0.17 -21.52
CA LEU A 99 -2.54 0.91 -20.63
C LEU A 99 -2.21 2.20 -21.40
N LYS A 100 -1.41 2.09 -22.47
CA LYS A 100 -1.03 3.26 -23.26
C LYS A 100 -2.25 3.90 -23.91
N LEU A 101 -3.13 3.10 -24.51
CA LEU A 101 -4.39 3.58 -25.08
C LEU A 101 -5.28 4.24 -24.02
N HIS A 102 -5.38 3.64 -22.83
CA HIS A 102 -6.14 4.19 -21.72
C HIS A 102 -5.62 5.57 -21.29
N GLU A 103 -4.30 5.68 -21.09
CA GLU A 103 -3.64 6.94 -20.74
C GLU A 103 -3.86 8.01 -21.81
N ASP A 104 -3.71 7.67 -23.09
CA ASP A 104 -3.91 8.62 -24.18
C ASP A 104 -5.36 9.12 -24.25
N LEU A 105 -6.34 8.22 -24.06
CA LEU A 105 -7.76 8.58 -24.02
C LEU A 105 -8.10 9.43 -22.79
N LEU A 106 -7.57 9.08 -21.61
CA LEU A 106 -7.78 9.85 -20.38
C LEU A 106 -7.25 11.28 -20.56
N LEU A 107 -6.02 11.43 -21.02
CA LEU A 107 -5.39 12.74 -21.25
C LEU A 107 -6.17 13.57 -22.27
N LYS A 108 -6.52 12.98 -23.42
CA LYS A 108 -7.32 13.64 -24.46
C LYS A 108 -8.64 14.15 -23.91
N ARG A 109 -9.30 13.39 -23.01
CA ARG A 109 -10.59 13.77 -22.42
C ARG A 109 -10.46 14.80 -21.29
N LEU A 110 -9.35 14.81 -20.55
CA LEU A 110 -9.08 15.82 -19.52
C LEU A 110 -8.62 17.16 -20.13
N GLN A 111 -7.94 17.12 -21.28
CA GLN A 111 -7.49 18.30 -22.03
C GLN A 111 -8.59 18.78 -22.98
N THR A 112 -9.54 19.54 -22.45
CA THR A 112 -10.79 19.89 -23.14
C THR A 112 -10.66 21.02 -24.19
N GLN A 113 -9.52 21.71 -24.29
CA GLN A 113 -9.33 22.80 -25.26
C GLN A 113 -8.43 22.43 -26.45
N PRO A 114 -8.73 22.93 -27.67
CA PRO A 114 -7.83 22.85 -28.82
C PRO A 114 -6.46 23.45 -28.45
N GLY A 115 -5.40 22.63 -28.53
CA GLY A 115 -4.05 23.02 -28.11
C GLY A 115 -3.55 22.34 -26.83
N GLY A 116 -4.30 21.40 -26.24
CA GLY A 116 -3.81 20.55 -25.16
C GLY A 116 -3.74 21.21 -23.78
N GLN A 117 -4.43 22.35 -23.61
CA GLN A 117 -4.43 23.06 -22.33
C GLN A 117 -5.26 22.31 -21.27
N TRP A 118 -4.67 22.18 -20.09
CA TRP A 118 -5.32 21.65 -18.90
C TRP A 118 -6.35 22.66 -18.39
N THR A 119 -7.62 22.23 -18.25
CA THR A 119 -8.64 23.06 -17.62
C THR A 119 -9.23 22.33 -16.42
N GLY A 120 -9.36 23.03 -15.29
CA GLY A 120 -10.07 22.55 -14.10
C GLY A 120 -11.59 22.73 -14.21
N SER A 121 -12.16 22.54 -15.42
CA SER A 121 -13.60 22.66 -15.64
C SER A 121 -14.38 21.62 -14.83
N ASP A 122 -15.65 21.89 -14.49
CA ASP A 122 -16.50 20.94 -13.76
C ASP A 122 -16.57 19.56 -14.45
N GLY A 123 -16.57 19.55 -15.79
CA GLY A 123 -16.59 18.31 -16.58
C GLY A 123 -15.31 17.48 -16.45
N SER A 124 -14.14 18.13 -16.52
CA SER A 124 -12.85 17.44 -16.36
C SER A 124 -12.62 17.00 -14.92
N THR A 125 -13.04 17.78 -13.93
CA THR A 125 -13.03 17.38 -12.51
C THR A 125 -13.90 16.16 -12.27
N ARG A 126 -15.11 16.11 -12.84
CA ARG A 126 -15.99 14.94 -12.74
C ARG A 126 -15.36 13.70 -13.39
N LEU A 127 -14.76 13.85 -14.57
CA LEU A 127 -14.05 12.75 -15.23
C LEU A 127 -12.85 12.27 -14.41
N PHE A 128 -12.10 13.19 -13.80
CA PHE A 128 -10.99 12.86 -12.91
C PHE A 128 -11.45 12.06 -11.68
N CYS A 129 -12.54 12.47 -11.02
CA CYS A 129 -13.11 11.72 -9.90
C CYS A 129 -13.57 10.31 -10.32
N TYR A 130 -14.13 10.20 -11.52
CA TYR A 130 -14.53 8.92 -12.10
C TYR A 130 -13.31 8.00 -12.32
N GLU A 131 -12.24 8.52 -12.91
CA GLU A 131 -10.99 7.78 -13.14
C GLU A 131 -10.38 7.30 -11.82
N LEU A 132 -10.31 8.19 -10.83
CA LEU A 132 -9.78 7.85 -9.51
C LEU A 132 -10.60 6.73 -8.84
N SER A 133 -11.93 6.81 -8.93
CA SER A 133 -12.84 5.79 -8.39
C SER A 133 -12.67 4.47 -9.13
N ALA A 134 -12.53 4.50 -10.45
CA ALA A 134 -12.29 3.33 -11.27
C ALA A 134 -10.97 2.63 -10.92
N ILE A 135 -9.86 3.37 -10.88
CA ILE A 135 -8.55 2.80 -10.49
C ILE A 135 -8.60 2.23 -9.08
N SER A 136 -9.19 2.95 -8.13
CA SER A 136 -9.30 2.51 -6.74
C SER A 136 -10.14 1.24 -6.60
N LEU A 137 -11.22 1.10 -7.38
CA LEU A 137 -12.01 -0.13 -7.47
C LEU A 137 -11.15 -1.31 -7.97
N LEU A 138 -10.34 -1.09 -9.01
CA LEU A 138 -9.41 -2.11 -9.52
C LEU A 138 -8.36 -2.49 -8.47
N LEU A 139 -7.77 -1.49 -7.81
CA LEU A 139 -6.73 -1.66 -6.80
C LEU A 139 -7.25 -2.23 -5.48
N THR A 140 -8.56 -2.25 -5.23
CA THR A 140 -9.18 -2.91 -4.06
C THR A 140 -9.92 -4.20 -4.42
N SER A 141 -9.75 -4.66 -5.67
CA SER A 141 -10.39 -5.87 -6.18
C SER A 141 -9.92 -7.14 -5.46
N SER A 142 -10.83 -8.12 -5.31
CA SER A 142 -10.50 -9.46 -4.81
C SER A 142 -9.63 -10.29 -5.78
N VAL A 143 -9.37 -9.80 -6.99
CA VAL A 143 -8.54 -10.51 -7.98
C VAL A 143 -7.06 -10.12 -7.81
N ASN A 144 -6.27 -11.08 -7.35
CA ASN A 144 -4.85 -10.91 -7.01
C ASN A 144 -4.02 -10.23 -8.12
N ARG A 145 -4.25 -10.63 -9.38
CA ARG A 145 -3.49 -10.08 -10.52
C ARG A 145 -3.79 -8.60 -10.79
N VAL A 146 -4.97 -8.12 -10.40
CA VAL A 146 -5.41 -6.73 -10.56
C VAL A 146 -4.92 -5.92 -9.38
N ASN A 147 -5.26 -6.32 -8.15
CA ASN A 147 -4.86 -5.61 -6.94
C ASN A 147 -3.32 -5.49 -6.78
N LYS A 148 -2.55 -6.50 -7.21
CA LYS A 148 -1.08 -6.49 -7.15
C LYS A 148 -0.43 -6.10 -8.48
N SER A 149 -1.18 -5.50 -9.41
CA SER A 149 -0.62 -5.07 -10.68
C SER A 149 0.33 -3.89 -10.47
N SER A 150 1.59 -4.08 -10.87
CA SER A 150 2.59 -3.01 -10.80
C SER A 150 2.22 -1.82 -11.69
N SER A 151 1.59 -2.11 -12.83
CA SER A 151 1.16 -1.12 -13.81
C SER A 151 -0.05 -0.31 -13.35
N LEU A 152 -1.03 -0.92 -12.66
CA LEU A 152 -2.14 -0.17 -12.05
C LEU A 152 -1.68 0.73 -10.90
N TRP A 153 -0.77 0.27 -10.04
CA TRP A 153 -0.19 1.14 -9.01
C TRP A 153 0.61 2.30 -9.61
N LEU A 154 1.27 2.10 -10.76
CA LEU A 154 1.92 3.17 -11.49
C LEU A 154 0.92 4.14 -12.13
N LEU A 155 -0.19 3.64 -12.68
CA LEU A 155 -1.28 4.46 -13.20
C LEU A 155 -1.91 5.30 -12.08
N PHE A 156 -2.11 4.73 -10.89
CA PHE A 156 -2.57 5.48 -9.72
C PHE A 156 -1.62 6.63 -9.36
N ARG A 157 -0.29 6.42 -9.38
CA ARG A 157 0.68 7.51 -9.12
C ARG A 157 0.59 8.62 -10.15
N LYS A 158 0.32 8.29 -11.41
CA LYS A 158 0.07 9.26 -12.48
C LYS A 158 -1.20 10.08 -12.21
N VAL A 159 -2.28 9.42 -11.83
CA VAL A 159 -3.54 10.08 -11.45
C VAL A 159 -3.37 10.92 -10.17
N TYR A 160 -2.58 10.46 -9.21
CA TYR A 160 -2.22 11.25 -8.04
C TYR A 160 -1.42 12.52 -8.40
N ALA A 161 -0.48 12.43 -9.35
CA ALA A 161 0.21 13.63 -9.85
C ALA A 161 -0.77 14.63 -10.49
N LEU A 162 -1.73 14.14 -11.29
CA LEU A 162 -2.81 14.97 -11.83
C LEU A 162 -3.65 15.64 -10.73
N LYS A 163 -4.00 14.90 -9.66
CA LYS A 163 -4.69 15.43 -8.48
C LYS A 163 -3.96 16.67 -7.95
N ARG A 164 -2.67 16.51 -7.65
CA ARG A 164 -1.89 17.55 -6.98
C ARG A 164 -1.76 18.81 -7.81
N GLU A 165 -1.61 18.67 -9.13
CA GLU A 165 -1.32 19.81 -9.99
C GLU A 165 -2.59 20.52 -10.50
N PHE A 166 -3.69 19.78 -10.73
CA PHE A 166 -4.89 20.30 -11.41
C PHE A 166 -6.21 20.07 -10.69
N TYR A 167 -6.30 19.07 -9.81
CA TYR A 167 -7.55 18.70 -9.12
C TYR A 167 -7.30 18.58 -7.61
N PRO A 168 -6.98 19.69 -6.92
CA PRO A 168 -6.68 19.64 -5.48
C PRO A 168 -7.92 19.27 -4.64
N ASP A 169 -9.11 19.65 -5.11
CA ASP A 169 -10.38 19.58 -4.35
C ASP A 169 -10.91 18.18 -4.06
N PRO A 170 -10.86 17.19 -4.97
CA PRO A 170 -11.27 15.83 -4.66
C PRO A 170 -10.42 15.26 -3.53
N ASP A 171 -11.07 14.99 -2.39
CA ASP A 171 -10.44 14.29 -1.29
C ASP A 171 -10.33 12.81 -1.62
N ILE A 172 -9.16 12.23 -1.39
CA ILE A 172 -8.93 10.81 -1.62
C ILE A 172 -8.84 10.19 -0.24
N ASP A 173 -9.74 9.25 0.04
CA ASP A 173 -9.62 8.40 1.21
C ASP A 173 -8.48 7.38 1.01
N PHE A 174 -7.25 7.86 1.17
CA PHE A 174 -6.05 7.04 1.14
C PHE A 174 -6.10 5.94 2.20
N SER A 175 -6.73 6.22 3.34
CA SER A 175 -6.87 5.24 4.42
C SER A 175 -7.60 4.00 3.93
N SER A 176 -8.81 4.18 3.38
CA SER A 176 -9.60 3.07 2.86
C SER A 176 -8.91 2.40 1.67
N LEU A 177 -8.34 3.16 0.73
CA LEU A 177 -7.67 2.59 -0.44
C LEU A 177 -6.55 1.62 -0.05
N PHE A 178 -5.61 2.08 0.78
CA PHE A 178 -4.43 1.28 1.12
C PHE A 178 -4.77 0.11 2.06
N THR A 179 -5.63 0.34 3.05
CA THR A 179 -6.03 -0.72 3.98
C THR A 179 -6.87 -1.79 3.28
N SER A 180 -7.86 -1.40 2.47
CA SER A 180 -8.69 -2.35 1.71
C SER A 180 -7.87 -3.19 0.74
N SER A 181 -6.93 -2.56 0.03
CA SER A 181 -6.02 -3.29 -0.86
C SER A 181 -5.15 -4.30 -0.09
N ALA A 182 -4.59 -3.90 1.06
CA ALA A 182 -3.74 -4.75 1.87
C ALA A 182 -4.52 -5.87 2.59
N GLU A 183 -5.78 -5.64 2.97
CA GLU A 183 -6.67 -6.66 3.54
C GLU A 183 -6.95 -7.80 2.54
N ARG A 184 -7.07 -7.48 1.24
CA ARG A 184 -7.24 -8.49 0.19
C ARG A 184 -6.00 -9.35 0.00
N HIS A 185 -4.82 -8.75 0.15
CA HIS A 185 -3.55 -9.41 -0.10
C HIS A 185 -2.50 -9.05 0.94
N ILE A 186 -2.26 -10.00 1.85
CA ILE A 186 -1.16 -9.93 2.81
C ILE A 186 0.16 -9.65 2.10
N SER A 187 0.92 -8.71 2.65
CA SER A 187 2.23 -8.30 2.15
C SER A 187 2.17 -7.78 0.70
N ASN A 188 1.13 -7.01 0.36
CA ASN A 188 1.05 -6.32 -0.93
C ASN A 188 2.12 -5.22 -1.03
N TYR A 189 3.30 -5.60 -1.54
CA TYR A 189 4.44 -4.70 -1.69
C TYR A 189 4.12 -3.47 -2.54
N TYR A 190 3.35 -3.60 -3.63
CA TYR A 190 3.06 -2.48 -4.53
C TYR A 190 2.17 -1.43 -3.86
N CYS A 191 1.16 -1.89 -3.11
CA CYS A 191 0.31 -1.04 -2.27
C CYS A 191 1.15 -0.25 -1.26
N TRP A 192 1.93 -0.95 -0.43
CA TRP A 192 2.73 -0.33 0.63
C TRP A 192 3.92 0.50 0.10
N ASN A 193 4.44 0.18 -1.08
CA ASN A 193 5.43 1.02 -1.76
C ASN A 193 4.81 2.32 -2.28
N THR A 194 3.57 2.28 -2.77
CA THR A 194 2.85 3.49 -3.18
C THR A 194 2.37 4.30 -1.99
N PHE A 195 1.97 3.66 -0.89
CA PHE A 195 1.68 4.33 0.38
C PHE A 195 2.87 5.18 0.85
N ARG A 196 4.08 4.62 0.89
CA ARG A 196 5.29 5.38 1.28
C ARG A 196 5.56 6.56 0.33
N TRP A 197 5.35 6.35 -0.96
CA TRP A 197 5.51 7.39 -1.98
C TRP A 197 4.50 8.53 -1.78
N VAL A 198 3.23 8.22 -1.52
CA VAL A 198 2.20 9.24 -1.18
C VAL A 198 2.55 9.95 0.13
N TYR A 199 2.92 9.21 1.18
CA TYR A 199 3.28 9.79 2.47
C TYR A 199 4.39 10.85 2.36
N ASP A 200 5.48 10.56 1.63
CA ASP A 200 6.59 11.51 1.46
C ASP A 200 6.23 12.74 0.61
N LEU A 201 5.09 12.70 -0.08
CA LEU A 201 4.58 13.77 -0.93
C LEU A 201 3.50 14.62 -0.24
N GLU A 202 2.86 14.09 0.80
CA GLU A 202 1.74 14.72 1.49
C GLU A 202 2.13 15.82 2.49
N THR A 203 1.14 16.61 2.90
CA THR A 203 1.32 17.63 3.95
C THR A 203 1.56 16.99 5.33
N PRO A 204 2.16 17.69 6.31
CA PRO A 204 2.36 17.14 7.66
C PRO A 204 1.07 16.67 8.36
N ALA A 205 -0.06 17.34 8.10
CA ALA A 205 -1.36 16.92 8.62
C ALA A 205 -1.79 15.57 8.02
N ALA A 206 -1.73 15.43 6.69
CA ALA A 206 -2.05 14.17 6.01
C ALA A 206 -1.06 13.05 6.36
N GLN A 207 0.24 13.35 6.52
CA GLN A 207 1.24 12.41 7.02
C GLN A 207 0.88 11.87 8.41
N THR A 208 0.39 12.72 9.30
CA THR A 208 -0.05 12.29 10.64
C THR A 208 -1.20 11.29 10.56
N GLU A 209 -2.19 11.53 9.70
CA GLU A 209 -3.29 10.60 9.49
C GLU A 209 -2.82 9.29 8.85
N LEU A 210 -1.99 9.35 7.81
CA LEU A 210 -1.40 8.17 7.17
C LEU A 210 -0.57 7.33 8.16
N LEU A 211 0.17 7.97 9.08
CA LEU A 211 0.88 7.27 10.14
C LEU A 211 -0.09 6.49 11.04
N LYS A 212 -1.20 7.10 11.48
CA LYS A 212 -2.22 6.39 12.27
C LYS A 212 -2.77 5.18 11.52
N VAL A 213 -3.01 5.33 10.21
CA VAL A 213 -3.50 4.25 9.34
C VAL A 213 -2.51 3.09 9.29
N VAL A 214 -1.25 3.32 8.92
CA VAL A 214 -0.26 2.23 8.78
C VAL A 214 0.10 1.63 10.14
N TRP A 215 0.11 2.42 11.22
CA TRP A 215 0.28 1.92 12.58
C TRP A 215 -0.86 0.97 12.95
N GLY A 216 -2.11 1.44 12.84
CA GLY A 216 -3.31 0.67 13.18
C GLY A 216 -3.48 -0.58 12.32
N PHE A 217 -3.06 -0.55 11.05
CA PHE A 217 -3.01 -1.73 10.20
C PHE A 217 -1.93 -2.71 10.66
N SER A 218 -0.69 -2.24 10.88
CA SER A 218 0.45 -3.11 11.20
C SER A 218 0.24 -3.91 12.48
N ILE A 219 -0.35 -3.30 13.52
CA ILE A 219 -0.67 -3.99 14.78
C ILE A 219 -1.82 -5.00 14.66
N ARG A 220 -2.76 -4.81 13.72
CA ARG A 220 -3.82 -5.80 13.44
C ARG A 220 -3.32 -6.94 12.56
N HIS A 221 -2.26 -6.70 11.80
CA HIS A 221 -1.71 -7.64 10.82
C HIS A 221 -0.21 -7.90 11.08
N PRO A 222 0.16 -8.56 12.19
CA PRO A 222 1.57 -8.80 12.55
C PRO A 222 2.35 -9.62 11.50
N LYS A 223 1.64 -10.39 10.65
CA LYS A 223 2.24 -11.18 9.55
C LYS A 223 2.58 -10.36 8.30
N ASP A 224 2.07 -9.14 8.17
CA ASP A 224 2.25 -8.34 6.95
C ASP A 224 3.61 -7.64 6.92
N SER A 225 4.59 -8.25 6.25
CA SER A 225 5.94 -7.70 6.21
C SER A 225 6.03 -6.37 5.46
N SER A 226 5.14 -6.11 4.52
CA SER A 226 5.15 -4.88 3.72
C SER A 226 4.57 -3.70 4.49
N ALA A 227 3.52 -3.92 5.29
CA ALA A 227 2.96 -2.92 6.20
C ALA A 227 3.97 -2.49 7.26
N TRP A 228 4.62 -3.44 7.94
CA TRP A 228 5.66 -3.15 8.94
C TRP A 228 6.88 -2.45 8.33
N TRP A 229 7.23 -2.77 7.08
CA TRP A 229 8.27 -2.05 6.36
C TRP A 229 7.85 -0.61 6.04
N ALA A 230 6.61 -0.40 5.62
CA ALA A 230 6.04 0.93 5.40
C ALA A 230 5.98 1.74 6.70
N LEU A 231 5.58 1.11 7.81
CA LEU A 231 5.59 1.73 9.13
C LEU A 231 7.00 2.19 9.51
N GLY A 232 8.01 1.32 9.39
CA GLY A 232 9.39 1.69 9.68
C GLY A 232 9.94 2.83 8.80
N HIS A 233 9.43 3.02 7.58
CA HIS A 233 9.74 4.20 6.75
C HIS A 233 9.11 5.47 7.33
N VAL A 234 7.80 5.43 7.58
CA VAL A 234 7.01 6.56 8.11
C VAL A 234 7.50 7.03 9.47
N LEU A 235 7.88 6.10 10.36
CA LEU A 235 8.35 6.44 11.70
C LEU A 235 9.66 7.24 11.67
N LEU A 236 10.53 6.96 10.69
CA LEU A 236 11.81 7.65 10.56
C LEU A 236 11.71 8.96 9.76
N SER A 237 10.82 9.03 8.76
CA SER A 237 10.66 10.19 7.86
C SER A 237 12.01 10.73 7.32
N LEU A 238 12.86 9.85 6.80
CA LEU A 238 14.23 10.23 6.40
C LEU A 238 14.26 11.05 5.11
N PRO A 239 14.94 12.20 5.08
CA PRO A 239 15.05 13.02 3.87
C PRO A 239 15.67 12.29 2.68
N GLU A 240 16.67 11.42 2.87
CA GLU A 240 17.31 10.73 1.73
C GLU A 240 16.35 9.73 1.05
N LEU A 241 15.48 9.09 1.83
CA LEU A 241 14.47 8.18 1.28
C LEU A 241 13.38 8.96 0.54
N ALA A 242 12.93 10.08 1.11
CA ALA A 242 11.95 10.96 0.49
C ALA A 242 12.45 11.54 -0.83
N SER A 243 13.75 11.86 -0.93
CA SER A 243 14.38 12.36 -2.16
C SER A 243 14.13 11.44 -3.36
N ASN A 244 14.26 10.12 -3.20
CA ASN A 244 14.02 9.17 -4.28
C ASN A 244 12.55 9.17 -4.75
N PHE A 245 11.60 9.31 -3.83
CA PHE A 245 10.17 9.37 -4.18
C PHE A 245 9.78 10.71 -4.81
N ILE A 246 10.38 11.81 -4.36
CA ILE A 246 10.22 13.13 -4.98
C ILE A 246 10.81 13.13 -6.40
N GLN A 247 11.98 12.52 -6.61
CA GLN A 247 12.54 12.35 -7.96
C GLN A 247 11.63 11.51 -8.84
N ASN A 248 11.07 10.42 -8.30
CA ASN A 248 10.09 9.61 -9.03
C ASN A 248 8.83 10.40 -9.38
N TYR A 249 8.33 11.24 -8.47
CA TYR A 249 7.20 12.15 -8.72
C TYR A 249 7.54 13.16 -9.83
N ASN A 250 8.69 13.82 -9.74
CA ASN A 250 9.13 14.77 -10.76
C ASN A 250 9.29 14.10 -12.13
N ALA A 251 9.74 12.83 -12.18
CA ALA A 251 9.79 12.06 -13.41
C ALA A 251 8.40 11.73 -13.99
N VAL A 252 7.39 11.53 -13.13
CA VAL A 252 5.99 11.40 -13.56
C VAL A 252 5.47 12.74 -14.09
N ASN A 253 5.71 13.85 -13.38
CA ASN A 253 5.31 15.20 -13.79
C ASN A 253 5.90 15.59 -15.16
N MET A 254 7.18 15.30 -15.41
CA MET A 254 7.83 15.59 -16.69
C MET A 254 7.15 14.90 -17.87
N ARG A 255 6.58 13.70 -17.68
CA ARG A 255 5.88 12.98 -18.76
C ARG A 255 4.57 13.64 -19.16
N PHE A 256 3.98 14.41 -18.27
CA PHE A 256 2.78 15.19 -18.55
C PHE A 256 3.08 16.66 -18.86
N GLU A 257 4.36 17.00 -19.03
CA GLU A 257 4.83 18.36 -19.33
C GLU A 257 4.43 19.39 -18.26
N PHE A 258 4.34 18.96 -16.98
CA PHE A 258 4.03 19.86 -15.88
C PHE A 258 5.23 20.73 -15.53
N THR A 259 5.02 22.03 -15.42
CA THR A 259 6.06 23.03 -15.11
C THR A 259 6.36 23.14 -13.61
N LYS A 260 5.45 22.65 -12.75
CA LYS A 260 5.63 22.63 -11.31
C LYS A 260 6.47 21.41 -10.91
N HIS A 261 7.66 21.70 -10.41
CA HIS A 261 8.51 20.72 -9.76
C HIS A 261 8.35 20.84 -8.25
N ILE A 262 8.18 19.70 -7.59
CA ILE A 262 8.35 19.66 -6.15
C ILE A 262 9.85 19.63 -5.93
N HIS A 263 10.39 20.79 -5.59
CA HIS A 263 11.65 20.83 -4.90
C HIS A 263 11.39 20.27 -3.51
N HIS A 264 12.24 19.34 -3.07
CA HIS A 264 12.32 19.03 -1.65
C HIS A 264 12.56 20.38 -0.98
N LYS A 265 11.53 20.96 -0.34
CA LYS A 265 11.77 22.01 0.63
C LYS A 265 12.68 21.32 1.62
N GLN A 266 13.97 21.62 1.58
CA GLN A 266 14.81 21.45 2.74
C GLN A 266 14.22 22.41 3.76
N ASN A 267 13.07 22.04 4.35
CA ASN A 267 12.81 22.40 5.73
C ASN A 267 13.87 21.62 6.48
N SER A 268 15.08 22.18 6.43
CA SER A 268 16.23 21.86 7.24
C SER A 268 15.94 22.30 8.67
N ASP A 269 14.80 21.87 9.21
CA ASP A 269 14.86 21.36 10.55
C ASP A 269 15.70 20.10 10.37
N ASN A 270 17.02 20.28 10.35
CA ASN A 270 17.98 19.21 10.48
C ASN A 270 17.60 18.55 11.79
N LEU A 271 16.70 17.56 11.72
CA LEU A 271 16.41 16.72 12.85
C LEU A 271 17.78 16.23 13.26
N THR A 272 18.25 16.72 14.39
CA THR A 272 19.58 16.37 14.87
C THR A 272 19.60 14.85 14.95
N ASN A 273 20.77 14.25 14.72
CA ASN A 273 20.90 12.80 14.88
C ASN A 273 20.35 12.35 16.26
N GLU A 274 20.44 13.21 17.26
CA GLU A 274 19.82 13.06 18.58
C GLU A 274 18.29 13.04 18.54
N ALA A 275 17.63 13.99 17.88
CA ALA A 275 16.16 14.00 17.75
C ALA A 275 15.64 12.76 17.00
N LEU A 276 16.36 12.33 15.96
CA LEU A 276 16.02 11.11 15.21
C LEU A 276 16.23 9.86 16.08
N SER A 277 17.34 9.80 16.83
CA SER A 277 17.63 8.72 17.78
C SER A 277 16.53 8.62 18.85
N ALA A 278 16.17 9.75 19.47
CA ALA A 278 15.11 9.82 20.48
C ALA A 278 13.75 9.35 19.91
N LYS A 279 13.40 9.77 18.69
CA LYS A 279 12.20 9.31 17.99
C LYS A 279 12.22 7.81 17.74
N ALA A 280 13.34 7.26 17.26
CA ALA A 280 13.51 5.84 17.01
C ALA A 280 13.39 5.02 18.32
N ILE A 281 14.03 5.47 19.41
CA ILE A 281 13.92 4.85 20.75
C ILE A 281 12.46 4.82 21.21
N HIS A 282 11.73 5.94 21.10
CA HIS A 282 10.33 6.01 21.49
C HIS A 282 9.49 4.93 20.79
N TYR A 283 9.65 4.78 19.48
CA TYR A 283 8.89 3.80 18.72
C TYR A 283 9.37 2.37 18.90
N ILE A 284 10.67 2.14 19.11
CA ILE A 284 11.18 0.82 19.52
C ILE A 284 10.47 0.38 20.80
N SER A 285 10.44 1.23 21.83
CA SER A 285 9.76 0.91 23.09
C SER A 285 8.28 0.62 22.89
N LYS A 286 7.56 1.40 22.06
CA LYS A 286 6.15 1.13 21.75
C LYS A 286 5.93 -0.22 21.05
N ILE A 287 6.77 -0.55 20.07
CA ILE A 287 6.66 -1.83 19.34
C ILE A 287 7.01 -2.99 20.27
N MET A 288 8.00 -2.83 21.15
CA MET A 288 8.33 -3.82 22.18
C MET A 288 7.16 -4.06 23.13
N THR A 289 6.53 -3.00 23.67
CA THR A 289 5.33 -3.13 24.51
C THR A 289 4.21 -3.88 23.78
N TYR A 290 3.99 -3.59 22.50
CA TYR A 290 3.02 -4.31 21.67
C TYR A 290 3.39 -5.80 21.51
N ILE A 291 4.65 -6.12 21.21
CA ILE A 291 5.13 -7.50 21.08
C ILE A 291 4.93 -8.28 22.38
N GLU A 292 5.27 -7.67 23.52
CA GLU A 292 5.17 -8.28 24.85
C GLU A 292 3.72 -8.48 25.28
N THR A 293 2.90 -7.43 25.16
CA THR A 293 1.50 -7.45 25.58
C THR A 293 0.65 -8.35 24.68
N GLY A 294 0.94 -8.35 23.37
CA GLY A 294 0.24 -9.15 22.37
C GLY A 294 0.81 -10.55 22.16
N GLU A 295 1.88 -10.92 22.89
CA GLU A 295 2.63 -12.18 22.68
C GLU A 295 2.96 -12.47 21.21
N VAL A 296 3.38 -11.44 20.47
CA VAL A 296 3.50 -11.50 19.01
C VAL A 296 4.59 -12.48 18.60
N ARG A 297 4.29 -13.34 17.59
CA ARG A 297 5.18 -14.43 17.14
C ARG A 297 5.59 -14.33 15.68
N GLU A 298 5.21 -13.24 15.06
CA GLU A 298 5.52 -12.93 13.69
C GLU A 298 6.79 -12.09 13.63
N TRP A 299 7.66 -12.36 12.67
CA TRP A 299 8.91 -11.60 12.49
C TRP A 299 8.76 -10.10 12.15
N PRO A 300 7.78 -9.63 11.35
CA PRO A 300 7.75 -8.25 10.86
C PRO A 300 7.87 -7.13 11.91
N PRO A 301 7.19 -7.17 13.08
CA PRO A 301 7.39 -6.22 14.18
C PRO A 301 8.86 -6.16 14.66
N PHE A 302 9.49 -7.32 14.86
CA PHE A 302 10.90 -7.42 15.24
C PHE A 302 11.82 -6.86 14.15
N GLY A 303 11.50 -7.15 12.88
CA GLY A 303 12.19 -6.57 11.73
C GLY A 303 12.10 -5.04 11.70
N CYS A 304 10.96 -4.47 12.11
CA CYS A 304 10.80 -3.03 12.24
C CYS A 304 11.68 -2.46 13.36
N ILE A 305 11.80 -3.12 14.52
CA ILE A 305 12.73 -2.74 15.58
C ILE A 305 14.17 -2.72 15.06
N VAL A 306 14.61 -3.79 14.37
CA VAL A 306 15.96 -3.88 13.78
C VAL A 306 16.19 -2.74 12.77
N ARG A 307 15.16 -2.35 12.02
CA ARG A 307 15.26 -1.21 11.11
C ARG A 307 15.46 0.11 11.85
N LEU A 308 14.66 0.36 12.89
CA LEU A 308 14.73 1.58 13.69
C LEU A 308 16.06 1.69 14.44
N SER A 309 16.60 0.58 14.94
CA SER A 309 17.84 0.57 15.70
C SER A 309 19.04 1.05 14.89
N HIS A 310 19.01 0.99 13.56
CA HIS A 310 20.07 1.57 12.71
C HIS A 310 20.27 3.09 12.92
N TYR A 311 19.30 3.78 13.52
CA TYR A 311 19.29 5.23 13.70
C TYR A 311 19.45 5.66 15.17
N VAL A 312 19.65 4.71 16.07
CA VAL A 312 19.88 4.98 17.49
C VAL A 312 21.39 4.93 17.76
N SER A 313 21.91 5.79 18.63
CA SER A 313 23.33 5.71 19.00
C SER A 313 23.64 4.43 19.79
N ARG A 314 24.88 3.93 19.72
CA ARG A 314 25.26 2.65 20.35
C ARG A 314 24.96 2.62 21.86
N ASN A 315 25.20 3.73 22.56
CA ASN A 315 25.00 3.82 24.01
C ASN A 315 23.51 3.85 24.37
N GLU A 316 22.67 4.39 23.49
CA GLU A 316 21.23 4.51 23.73
C GLU A 316 20.44 3.26 23.30
N GLN A 317 20.96 2.47 22.35
CA GLN A 317 20.34 1.20 21.91
C GLN A 317 20.24 0.16 23.02
N VAL A 318 21.18 0.18 23.96
CA VAL A 318 21.25 -0.80 25.06
C VAL A 318 20.00 -0.68 25.93
N HIS A 319 19.50 0.54 26.16
CA HIS A 319 18.46 0.76 27.17
C HIS A 319 17.11 0.06 26.85
N PRO A 320 16.53 0.15 25.64
CA PRO A 320 15.27 -0.54 25.36
C PRO A 320 15.41 -2.05 25.29
N LEU A 321 16.53 -2.57 24.74
CA LEU A 321 16.71 -3.99 24.47
C LEU A 321 17.30 -4.77 25.65
N GLN A 322 17.89 -4.10 26.65
CA GLN A 322 18.53 -4.74 27.80
C GLN A 322 17.61 -5.74 28.50
N ARG A 323 16.33 -5.37 28.67
CA ARG A 323 15.33 -6.25 29.27
C ARG A 323 15.20 -7.58 28.52
N TRP A 324 15.17 -7.54 27.18
CA TRP A 324 15.11 -8.77 26.38
C TRP A 324 16.40 -9.59 26.51
N CYS A 325 17.56 -8.94 26.59
CA CYS A 325 18.82 -9.63 26.88
C CYS A 325 18.77 -10.35 28.23
N ASP A 326 18.39 -9.66 29.30
CA ASP A 326 18.31 -10.22 30.65
C ASP A 326 17.32 -11.40 30.72
N GLU A 327 16.15 -11.27 30.08
CA GLU A 327 15.15 -12.34 30.01
C GLU A 327 15.65 -13.56 29.23
N ILE A 328 16.38 -13.36 28.13
CA ILE A 328 16.99 -14.45 27.35
C ILE A 328 18.08 -15.13 28.16
N GLU A 329 18.99 -14.37 28.79
CA GLU A 329 20.09 -14.92 29.60
C GLU A 329 19.55 -15.72 30.79
N ALA A 330 18.59 -15.15 31.54
CA ALA A 330 17.95 -15.84 32.66
C ALA A 330 17.21 -17.13 32.23
N PHE A 331 16.63 -17.14 31.04
CA PHE A 331 16.03 -18.35 30.48
C PHE A 331 17.09 -19.40 30.13
N GLU A 332 18.16 -19.00 29.44
CA GLU A 332 19.22 -19.90 28.98
C GLU A 332 20.03 -20.52 30.13
N GLU A 333 20.23 -19.77 31.22
CA GLU A 333 20.90 -20.25 32.44
C GLU A 333 20.10 -21.37 33.11
N LYS A 334 18.77 -21.23 33.18
CA LYS A 334 17.88 -22.17 33.88
C LYS A 334 17.47 -23.38 33.04
N ASN A 335 17.50 -23.24 31.71
CA ASN A 335 16.94 -24.22 30.80
C ASN A 335 18.01 -24.71 29.81
N PHE A 336 18.04 -24.10 28.63
CA PHE A 336 18.94 -24.45 27.55
C PHE A 336 19.13 -23.25 26.64
N LYS A 337 20.22 -23.27 25.88
CA LYS A 337 20.50 -22.26 24.87
C LYS A 337 19.39 -22.22 23.81
N ILE A 338 18.85 -21.04 23.55
CA ILE A 338 17.85 -20.78 22.53
C ILE A 338 18.54 -20.75 21.17
N ASP A 339 18.19 -21.71 20.33
CA ASP A 339 18.51 -21.79 18.92
C ASP A 339 17.33 -22.38 18.13
N ARG A 340 17.48 -22.50 16.80
CA ARG A 340 16.41 -23.03 15.93
C ARG A 340 16.02 -24.49 16.25
N LYS A 341 16.98 -25.29 16.72
CA LYS A 341 16.74 -26.69 17.11
C LYS A 341 16.03 -26.75 18.46
N SER A 342 16.25 -25.79 19.35
CA SER A 342 15.64 -25.72 20.68
C SER A 342 14.10 -25.61 20.63
N VAL A 343 13.53 -24.88 19.66
CA VAL A 343 12.07 -24.82 19.47
C VAL A 343 11.50 -26.20 19.15
N THR A 344 12.17 -26.92 18.25
CA THR A 344 11.78 -28.28 17.86
C THR A 344 11.89 -29.23 19.06
N MET A 345 12.97 -29.13 19.84
CA MET A 345 13.12 -29.92 21.06
C MET A 345 12.07 -29.61 22.12
N ALA A 346 11.66 -28.34 22.28
CA ALA A 346 10.61 -27.97 23.22
C ALA A 346 9.27 -28.60 22.86
N ILE A 347 8.94 -28.65 21.56
CA ILE A 347 7.73 -29.30 21.04
C ILE A 347 7.74 -30.81 21.32
N TYR A 348 8.86 -31.48 21.09
CA TYR A 348 8.92 -32.96 21.19
C TYR A 348 9.21 -33.49 22.59
N LYS A 349 9.95 -32.75 23.44
CA LYS A 349 10.33 -33.22 24.78
C LYS A 349 9.34 -32.81 25.87
N ASN A 350 8.66 -31.68 25.72
CA ASN A 350 7.74 -31.14 26.73
C ASN A 350 6.30 -31.39 26.28
N ASN A 351 5.84 -32.62 26.50
CA ASN A 351 4.65 -33.19 25.86
C ASN A 351 3.31 -32.48 26.15
N ARG A 352 3.24 -31.33 26.87
CA ARG A 352 1.97 -30.68 27.27
C ARG A 352 1.95 -29.16 27.50
N ASP A 353 3.05 -28.42 27.45
CA ASP A 353 2.99 -26.98 27.80
C ASP A 353 3.06 -26.07 26.56
N LEU A 354 1.88 -25.77 26.01
CA LEU A 354 1.72 -24.80 24.92
C LEU A 354 2.23 -23.41 25.32
N LEU A 355 2.11 -23.00 26.59
CA LEU A 355 2.60 -21.69 27.04
C LEU A 355 4.13 -21.65 26.98
N PHE A 356 4.78 -22.71 27.45
CA PHE A 356 6.23 -22.84 27.37
C PHE A 356 6.76 -22.78 25.92
N GLN A 357 6.11 -23.49 24.99
CA GLN A 357 6.46 -23.42 23.56
C GLN A 357 6.35 -21.98 23.04
N ARG A 358 5.26 -21.29 23.38
CA ARG A 358 4.99 -19.92 22.93
C ARG A 358 6.02 -18.92 23.46
N SER A 359 6.43 -19.07 24.72
CA SER A 359 7.50 -18.28 25.31
C SER A 359 8.82 -18.48 24.57
N ILE A 360 9.17 -19.71 24.20
CA ILE A 360 10.41 -20.01 23.47
C ILE A 360 10.39 -19.41 22.07
N GLU A 361 9.27 -19.51 21.33
CA GLU A 361 9.13 -18.90 20.01
C GLU A 361 9.33 -17.38 20.07
N SER A 362 8.72 -16.70 21.05
CA SER A 362 8.89 -15.26 21.25
C SER A 362 10.35 -14.92 21.61
N LEU A 363 10.96 -15.63 22.56
CA LEU A 363 12.35 -15.42 22.96
C LEU A 363 13.34 -15.66 21.80
N MET A 364 13.08 -16.64 20.94
CA MET A 364 13.89 -16.88 19.73
C MET A 364 13.84 -15.68 18.78
N LEU A 365 12.66 -15.07 18.58
CA LEU A 365 12.51 -13.90 17.71
C LEU A 365 13.17 -12.67 18.32
N ARG A 366 13.05 -12.45 19.64
CA ARG A 366 13.76 -11.40 20.39
C ARG A 366 15.27 -11.56 20.24
N LYS A 367 15.79 -12.76 20.45
CA LYS A 367 17.21 -13.09 20.29
C LYS A 367 17.69 -12.85 18.86
N ALA A 368 16.90 -13.24 17.87
CA ALA A 368 17.21 -12.99 16.46
C ALA A 368 17.17 -11.50 16.10
N ALA A 369 16.31 -10.71 16.73
CA ALA A 369 16.28 -9.25 16.57
C ALA A 369 17.56 -8.63 17.15
N ILE A 370 17.88 -8.91 18.42
CA ILE A 370 19.09 -8.42 19.11
C ILE A 370 20.34 -8.73 18.29
N GLY A 371 20.52 -10.00 17.87
CA GLY A 371 21.70 -10.37 17.08
C GLY A 371 21.81 -9.63 15.73
N LYS A 372 20.69 -9.22 15.12
CA LYS A 372 20.71 -8.39 13.90
C LYS A 372 21.02 -6.92 14.19
N VAL A 373 20.62 -6.40 15.35
CA VAL A 373 21.03 -5.08 15.82
C VAL A 373 22.55 -5.04 16.06
N ASP A 374 23.13 -6.08 16.67
CA ASP A 374 24.58 -6.17 16.89
C ASP A 374 25.40 -6.23 15.59
N ILE A 375 24.95 -7.03 14.61
CA ILE A 375 25.61 -7.10 13.30
C ILE A 375 25.52 -5.77 12.56
N ALA A 376 24.37 -5.08 12.66
CA ALA A 376 24.17 -3.76 12.09
C ALA A 376 25.17 -2.75 12.67
N LEU A 377 25.41 -2.79 13.99
CA LEU A 377 26.40 -1.96 14.68
C LEU A 377 27.83 -2.20 14.16
N LEU A 378 28.22 -3.46 13.97
CA LEU A 378 29.55 -3.80 13.42
C LEU A 378 29.76 -3.28 12.00
N ARG A 379 28.71 -3.25 11.17
CA ARG A 379 28.77 -2.71 9.80
C ARG A 379 28.91 -1.19 9.76
N ASN A 380 28.25 -0.48 10.67
CA ASN A 380 28.30 0.99 10.71
C ASN A 380 29.65 1.50 11.24
N ALA A 381 30.24 0.86 12.25
CA ALA A 381 31.56 1.21 12.77
C ALA A 381 32.68 1.10 11.71
N ASN A 382 32.54 0.20 10.74
CA ASN A 382 33.48 0.03 9.64
C ASN A 382 33.31 1.07 8.51
N LYS A 383 32.13 1.70 8.38
CA LYS A 383 31.91 2.79 7.42
C LYS A 383 32.56 4.10 7.89
N THR A 384 32.44 4.43 9.17
CA THR A 384 33.03 5.65 9.76
C THR A 384 34.56 5.64 9.78
N LYS A 385 35.19 4.46 9.65
CA LYS A 385 36.66 4.33 9.55
C LYS A 385 37.20 4.44 8.12
N ARG A 386 36.34 4.51 7.10
CA ARG A 386 36.72 4.57 5.67
C ARG A 386 36.42 5.91 5.01
N THR A 387 35.85 6.85 5.76
CA THR A 387 35.73 8.28 5.46
C THR A 387 36.73 9.01 6.32
#